data_AF-A0A7J8GYZ1-F1
#
_entry.id   AF-A0A7J8GYZ1-F1
#
_cell.length_a   1.000
_cell.length_b   1.000
_cell.length_c   1.000
_cell.angle_alpha   90.00
_cell.angle_beta   90.00
_cell.angle_gamma   90.00
#
_symmetry.space_group_name_H-M   'P 1'
#
loop_
_entity.id
_entity.type
_entity.pdbx_description
1 polymer ?
#
loop_
_entity_poly.entity_id
_entity_poly.type
_entity_poly.pdbx_seq_one_letter_code
_entity_poly.pdbx_strand_id
1 'polypeptide(L)'
;MAHVRGPWLPGCLALAALFSFVHSQHVFLDRRQALSLLRRVRRANVGFLEEMRKGNLERECVEEVCNYEEAFEALESSSATDAFWAKYTACESVRKTREKLVECLEGNCAEGLGMNYRGNVSVTQSGIECQLWRSRYPHKPEINSTTHPEADLQENFCRNPDSSSTGPWCYTSDPTVRREECSVPVCQGGVTVALTPRSKGQTVNASPPSEPCVPERGRHYQGRLAVTLFGAPCLAWDSQQAKALSKDQDFSPAVPLLENFCRNPDGDEEGAWCYIGEKTGDFEYCDLDYCEEPIDAETGDELGEDPDAAIEGRTTTEDFQPFFDEKTFGAGEADCGLRPLFEKKSIEDATEQELLESYVEGRIVAGRDAEKGLAPWQVMLFRKNPQELLCGASLISDRWVLTAAHCLLYPPWDKNFTENDLLVRIGKHSRTRYERGIEKISMLEKVYIHPRYNWRDILDRDIALLKLKKPISFSDYIHPVCLPDRQTAARLLQAGYKGRVTGWGNLKDTWTASVSDVQPTVLQVVNVPIVERPVCKASTRIRITDNMFCAGYKPDEGKRGDACEGDSGGPFVMKSPFNKRWYQMGIVSWGEGCDRDGKYGFYTHVFRLKKWIQKVIDRFGS
;
A
#
# COMPACT_ATOMS: atom_id res chain seq x y z
N MET A 1 -100.45 -50.88 39.59
CA MET A 1 -100.97 -49.53 39.30
C MET A 1 -100.08 -48.56 40.08
N ALA A 2 -99.43 -47.53 39.56
CA ALA A 2 -99.49 -46.87 38.27
C ALA A 2 -98.11 -46.23 37.96
N HIS A 3 -97.99 -45.77 36.71
CA HIS A 3 -96.92 -44.96 36.10
C HIS A 3 -96.34 -43.89 37.04
N VAL A 4 -95.07 -43.49 36.91
CA VAL A 4 -94.61 -42.45 35.97
C VAL A 4 -93.13 -42.65 35.62
N ARG A 5 -92.79 -42.50 34.33
CA ARG A 5 -91.42 -42.58 33.78
C ARG A 5 -90.72 -41.23 33.92
N GLY A 6 -89.54 -41.20 34.55
CA GLY A 6 -88.54 -40.12 34.45
C GLY A 6 -87.36 -40.56 33.55
N PRO A 7 -86.70 -39.65 32.82
CA PRO A 7 -85.74 -40.03 31.79
C PRO A 7 -84.31 -40.25 32.35
N TRP A 8 -83.64 -41.16 31.67
CA TRP A 8 -82.26 -41.59 31.77
C TRP A 8 -81.24 -40.52 31.31
N LEU A 9 -80.16 -40.37 32.08
CA LEU A 9 -78.77 -40.21 31.61
C LEU A 9 -78.23 -41.62 31.22
N PRO A 10 -77.08 -41.82 30.53
CA PRO A 10 -75.94 -40.90 30.33
C PRO A 10 -75.31 -41.02 28.92
N GLY A 11 -74.22 -40.29 28.65
CA GLY A 11 -73.35 -40.66 27.54
C GLY A 11 -72.26 -39.67 27.19
N CYS A 12 -71.11 -39.83 27.85
CA CYS A 12 -69.76 -39.65 27.28
C CYS A 12 -69.50 -38.39 26.45
N LEU A 13 -68.76 -37.42 27.01
CA LEU A 13 -67.73 -36.61 26.32
C LEU A 13 -67.05 -35.55 27.22
N ALA A 14 -67.04 -35.73 28.55
CA ALA A 14 -66.33 -34.83 29.48
C ALA A 14 -64.82 -35.11 29.62
N LEU A 15 -64.23 -35.90 28.71
CA LEU A 15 -62.80 -36.23 28.68
C LEU A 15 -62.09 -35.75 27.41
N ALA A 16 -62.74 -34.89 26.61
CA ALA A 16 -62.11 -34.16 25.51
C ALA A 16 -61.84 -32.68 25.86
N ALA A 17 -62.13 -32.26 27.10
CA ALA A 17 -62.00 -30.87 27.54
C ALA A 17 -60.63 -30.51 28.16
N LEU A 18 -59.66 -31.44 28.17
CA LEU A 18 -58.36 -31.26 28.82
C LEU A 18 -57.13 -31.60 27.95
N PHE A 19 -57.32 -31.74 26.63
CA PHE A 19 -56.21 -31.74 25.64
C PHE A 19 -56.18 -30.49 24.76
N SER A 20 -56.90 -29.43 25.15
CA SER A 20 -56.96 -28.15 24.42
C SER A 20 -55.94 -27.11 24.90
N PHE A 21 -54.95 -27.50 25.71
CA PHE A 21 -53.79 -26.65 25.97
C PHE A 21 -52.63 -27.09 25.07
N VAL A 22 -52.23 -26.16 24.20
CA VAL A 22 -51.07 -26.17 23.29
C VAL A 22 -51.32 -26.87 21.95
N HIS A 23 -52.04 -26.19 21.05
CA HIS A 23 -51.72 -26.15 19.62
C HIS A 23 -52.05 -24.76 19.07
N SER A 24 -51.07 -23.85 19.18
CA SER A 24 -51.03 -22.60 18.44
C SER A 24 -50.63 -22.89 16.99
N GLN A 25 -51.62 -23.21 16.15
CA GLN A 25 -51.53 -23.18 14.69
C GLN A 25 -52.88 -22.60 14.22
N HIS A 26 -52.99 -21.43 13.59
CA HIS A 26 -52.16 -20.82 12.57
C HIS A 26 -52.04 -19.30 12.79
N VAL A 27 -50.81 -18.77 12.84
CA VAL A 27 -50.51 -17.33 12.74
C VAL A 27 -50.35 -16.90 11.27
N PHE A 28 -50.52 -17.83 10.32
CA PHE A 28 -50.37 -17.55 8.89
C PHE A 28 -51.67 -17.73 8.14
N LEU A 29 -52.08 -16.65 7.47
CA LEU A 29 -53.18 -16.62 6.51
C LEU A 29 -52.86 -17.47 5.27
N ASP A 30 -53.87 -18.10 4.70
CA ASP A 30 -53.77 -18.85 3.45
C ASP A 30 -53.28 -17.94 2.29
N ARG A 31 -52.52 -18.49 1.33
CA ARG A 31 -51.83 -17.73 0.27
C ARG A 31 -52.79 -16.88 -0.57
N ARG A 32 -54.04 -17.32 -0.75
CA ARG A 32 -55.08 -16.54 -1.44
C ARG A 32 -55.65 -15.39 -0.60
N GLN A 33 -55.65 -15.51 0.74
CA GLN A 33 -56.11 -14.48 1.68
C GLN A 33 -54.99 -13.50 2.07
N ALA A 34 -53.73 -13.95 2.09
CA ALA A 34 -52.57 -13.09 2.29
C ALA A 34 -52.39 -12.09 1.12
N LEU A 35 -52.68 -12.53 -0.12
CA LEU A 35 -52.68 -11.66 -1.30
C LEU A 35 -53.81 -10.61 -1.30
N SER A 36 -54.92 -10.85 -0.59
CA SER A 36 -55.98 -9.84 -0.46
C SER A 36 -55.68 -8.78 0.60
N LEU A 37 -54.81 -9.08 1.58
CA LEU A 37 -54.38 -8.15 2.63
C LEU A 37 -53.14 -7.32 2.23
N LEU A 38 -52.41 -7.75 1.18
CA LEU A 38 -51.35 -6.99 0.53
C LEU A 38 -51.83 -6.23 -0.73
N ARG A 39 -53.14 -5.94 -0.84
CA ARG A 39 -53.56 -4.80 -1.66
C ARG A 39 -53.27 -3.53 -0.88
N ARG A 40 -52.01 -3.07 -0.93
CA ARG A 40 -51.72 -1.65 -0.68
C ARG A 40 -52.58 -0.87 -1.66
N VAL A 41 -53.50 -0.07 -1.13
CA VAL A 41 -54.20 0.94 -1.92
C VAL A 41 -53.13 1.95 -2.32
N ARG A 42 -52.75 2.01 -3.59
CA ARG A 42 -51.93 3.10 -4.11
C ARG A 42 -52.70 4.40 -3.86
N ARG A 43 -52.03 5.40 -3.29
CA ARG A 43 -52.68 6.69 -3.07
C ARG A 43 -52.91 7.34 -4.42
N ALA A 44 -54.12 7.83 -4.62
CA ALA A 44 -54.57 8.42 -5.86
C ALA A 44 -53.84 9.73 -6.17
N ASN A 45 -53.47 9.94 -7.44
CA ASN A 45 -53.48 11.25 -8.09
C ASN A 45 -53.91 11.15 -9.57
N VAL A 46 -54.83 12.05 -9.92
CA VAL A 46 -55.31 12.55 -11.24
C VAL A 46 -55.58 11.57 -12.41
N GLY A 47 -56.36 10.50 -12.21
CA GLY A 47 -57.09 9.89 -13.33
C GLY A 47 -57.53 8.44 -13.13
N PHE A 48 -58.77 8.12 -13.53
CA PHE A 48 -59.41 6.80 -13.35
C PHE A 48 -58.67 5.61 -14.01
N LEU A 49 -57.64 5.85 -14.83
CA LEU A 49 -56.88 4.81 -15.56
C LEU A 49 -55.35 4.97 -15.49
N GLU A 50 -54.82 5.97 -14.77
CA GLU A 50 -53.38 6.24 -14.60
C GLU A 50 -52.68 5.03 -13.93
N GLU A 51 -53.33 4.50 -12.91
CA GLU A 51 -52.86 3.45 -11.99
C GLU A 51 -52.69 2.06 -12.66
N MET A 52 -53.21 1.86 -13.88
CA MET A 52 -53.02 0.63 -14.65
C MET A 52 -51.78 0.66 -15.57
N ARG A 53 -51.07 1.79 -15.65
CA ARG A 53 -49.85 1.92 -16.44
C ARG A 53 -48.64 1.45 -15.62
N LYS A 54 -47.62 0.93 -16.30
CA LYS A 54 -46.32 0.65 -15.66
C LYS A 54 -45.75 1.99 -15.15
N GLY A 55 -45.22 2.00 -13.92
CA GLY A 55 -44.63 3.20 -13.32
C GLY A 55 -43.57 3.81 -14.24
N ASN A 56 -43.63 5.13 -14.43
CA ASN A 56 -42.69 5.86 -15.27
C ASN A 56 -42.17 7.06 -14.49
N LEU A 57 -40.85 7.08 -14.25
CA LEU A 57 -40.16 8.10 -13.47
C LEU A 57 -40.44 9.53 -13.94
N GLU A 58 -40.56 9.74 -15.26
CA GLU A 58 -40.83 11.07 -15.82
C GLU A 58 -42.22 11.57 -15.42
N ARG A 59 -43.23 10.70 -15.45
CA ARG A 59 -44.59 11.09 -15.09
C ARG A 59 -44.77 11.21 -13.58
N GLU A 60 -44.33 10.20 -12.85
CA GLU A 60 -44.60 10.10 -11.42
C GLU A 60 -43.75 11.11 -10.62
N CYS A 61 -42.47 11.33 -11.00
CA CYS A 61 -41.52 12.08 -10.18
C CYS A 61 -41.03 13.40 -10.79
N VAL A 62 -41.14 13.60 -12.11
CA VAL A 62 -40.67 14.84 -12.78
C VAL A 62 -41.84 15.77 -13.12
N GLU A 63 -42.94 15.22 -13.64
CA GLU A 63 -44.19 15.95 -13.88
C GLU A 63 -44.97 16.15 -12.57
N GLU A 64 -44.87 15.18 -11.64
CA GLU A 64 -45.50 15.21 -10.32
C GLU A 64 -44.48 15.01 -9.18
N VAL A 65 -44.91 15.24 -7.93
CA VAL A 65 -44.09 14.96 -6.74
C VAL A 65 -44.34 13.54 -6.28
N CYS A 66 -43.35 12.66 -6.42
CA CYS A 66 -43.46 11.27 -5.99
C CYS A 66 -42.89 11.03 -4.58
N ASN A 67 -43.36 9.94 -3.97
CA ASN A 67 -42.75 9.35 -2.78
C ASN A 67 -41.77 8.21 -3.14
N TYR A 68 -41.02 7.71 -2.16
CA TYR A 68 -40.02 6.66 -2.38
C TYR A 68 -40.63 5.37 -2.94
N GLU A 69 -41.84 5.01 -2.52
CA GLU A 69 -42.52 3.80 -2.96
C GLU A 69 -42.92 3.89 -4.45
N GLU A 70 -43.39 5.06 -4.89
CA GLU A 70 -43.69 5.33 -6.30
C GLU A 70 -42.43 5.29 -7.17
N ALA A 71 -41.31 5.85 -6.69
CA ALA A 71 -40.03 5.74 -7.35
C ALA A 71 -39.54 4.28 -7.46
N PHE A 72 -39.75 3.48 -6.40
CA PHE A 72 -39.42 2.06 -6.39
C PHE A 72 -40.30 1.26 -7.37
N GLU A 73 -41.59 1.57 -7.45
CA GLU A 73 -42.51 0.94 -8.41
C GLU A 73 -42.13 1.26 -9.87
N ALA A 74 -41.54 2.43 -10.14
CA ALA A 74 -41.06 2.80 -11.46
C ALA A 74 -39.72 2.13 -11.83
N LEU A 75 -38.79 2.00 -10.87
CA LEU A 75 -37.43 1.50 -11.12
C LEU A 75 -37.25 -0.01 -10.89
N GLU A 76 -38.16 -0.65 -10.14
CA GLU A 76 -38.17 -2.10 -9.85
C GLU A 76 -36.84 -2.62 -9.26
N SER A 77 -36.02 -1.74 -8.66
CA SER A 77 -34.69 -2.04 -8.13
C SER A 77 -34.37 -1.15 -6.94
N SER A 78 -33.99 -1.74 -5.80
CA SER A 78 -33.68 -0.99 -4.59
C SER A 78 -32.49 -0.06 -4.77
N SER A 79 -31.39 -0.54 -5.35
CA SER A 79 -30.18 0.27 -5.57
C SER A 79 -30.41 1.42 -6.55
N ALA A 80 -31.18 1.18 -7.61
CA ALA A 80 -31.54 2.24 -8.56
C ALA A 80 -32.46 3.28 -7.89
N THR A 81 -33.38 2.84 -7.04
CA THR A 81 -34.30 3.71 -6.31
C THR A 81 -33.55 4.56 -5.29
N ASP A 82 -32.62 3.99 -4.53
CA ASP A 82 -31.80 4.72 -3.56
C ASP A 82 -30.96 5.81 -4.23
N ALA A 83 -30.30 5.48 -5.35
CA ALA A 83 -29.51 6.42 -6.13
C ALA A 83 -30.37 7.55 -6.72
N PHE A 84 -31.55 7.22 -7.25
CA PHE A 84 -32.49 8.22 -7.73
C PHE A 84 -32.99 9.11 -6.59
N TRP A 85 -33.38 8.50 -5.47
CA TRP A 85 -33.95 9.20 -4.33
C TRP A 85 -32.96 10.20 -3.71
N ALA A 86 -31.68 9.83 -3.61
CA ALA A 86 -30.63 10.74 -3.15
C ALA A 86 -30.54 12.01 -4.03
N LYS A 87 -30.62 11.87 -5.36
CA LYS A 87 -30.68 13.03 -6.27
C LYS A 87 -31.98 13.80 -6.10
N TYR A 88 -33.10 13.09 -6.03
CA TYR A 88 -34.43 13.68 -5.94
C TYR A 88 -34.62 14.52 -4.67
N THR A 89 -34.04 14.09 -3.54
CA THR A 89 -33.98 14.85 -2.30
C THR A 89 -33.03 16.04 -2.40
N ALA A 90 -31.85 15.87 -3.03
CA ALA A 90 -30.92 16.98 -3.24
C ALA A 90 -31.51 18.12 -4.11
N CYS A 91 -32.43 17.78 -5.04
CA CYS A 91 -33.10 18.73 -5.92
C CYS A 91 -34.40 19.34 -5.34
N GLU A 92 -34.65 19.20 -4.03
CA GLU A 92 -35.89 19.68 -3.40
C GLU A 92 -36.13 21.19 -3.60
N SER A 93 -35.07 22.00 -3.64
CA SER A 93 -35.12 23.45 -3.86
C SER A 93 -35.73 23.86 -5.21
N VAL A 94 -35.63 23.01 -6.23
CA VAL A 94 -35.93 23.34 -7.64
C VAL A 94 -37.12 22.57 -8.24
N ARG A 95 -37.85 21.78 -7.44
CA ARG A 95 -38.99 20.96 -7.91
C ARG A 95 -40.12 21.73 -8.59
N LYS A 96 -40.21 23.04 -8.42
CA LYS A 96 -41.31 23.87 -8.94
C LYS A 96 -41.28 24.06 -10.47
N THR A 97 -40.13 23.86 -11.10
CA THR A 97 -39.96 24.12 -12.53
C THR A 97 -39.35 22.89 -13.18
N ARG A 98 -40.08 22.25 -14.11
CA ARG A 98 -39.66 21.02 -14.78
C ARG A 98 -38.25 21.12 -15.35
N GLU A 99 -37.95 22.20 -16.06
CA GLU A 99 -36.63 22.43 -16.68
C GLU A 99 -35.49 22.42 -15.64
N LYS A 100 -35.65 23.13 -14.52
CA LYS A 100 -34.65 23.19 -13.45
C LYS A 100 -34.53 21.87 -12.68
N LEU A 101 -35.64 21.16 -12.50
CA LEU A 101 -35.64 19.85 -11.85
C LEU A 101 -34.93 18.80 -12.71
N VAL A 102 -35.20 18.78 -14.02
CA VAL A 102 -34.52 17.88 -14.98
C VAL A 102 -33.02 18.16 -14.99
N GLU A 103 -32.62 19.42 -15.11
CA GLU A 103 -31.21 19.82 -15.09
C GLU A 103 -30.50 19.39 -13.78
N CYS A 104 -31.17 19.53 -12.64
CA CYS A 104 -30.64 19.06 -11.35
C CYS A 104 -30.53 17.52 -11.28
N LEU A 105 -31.51 16.78 -11.81
CA LEU A 105 -31.53 15.32 -11.80
C LEU A 105 -30.53 14.68 -12.78
N GLU A 106 -30.23 15.35 -13.89
CA GLU A 106 -29.14 14.97 -14.79
C GLU A 106 -27.80 14.92 -14.03
N GLY A 107 -27.58 15.89 -13.12
CA GLY A 107 -26.43 15.90 -12.21
C GLY A 107 -25.12 16.39 -12.85
N ASN A 108 -25.19 17.02 -14.03
CA ASN A 108 -24.02 17.63 -14.68
C ASN A 108 -23.55 18.93 -14.00
N CYS A 109 -24.37 19.47 -13.09
CA CYS A 109 -24.12 20.68 -12.33
C CYS A 109 -24.51 20.48 -10.85
N ALA A 110 -23.96 21.32 -9.98
CA ALA A 110 -24.28 21.35 -8.56
C ALA A 110 -25.48 22.28 -8.29
N GLU A 111 -26.48 21.76 -7.58
CA GLU A 111 -27.58 22.51 -6.99
C GLU A 111 -27.41 22.57 -5.46
N GLY A 112 -27.53 23.76 -4.87
CA GLY A 112 -27.26 23.96 -3.44
C GLY A 112 -25.85 23.55 -3.04
N LEU A 113 -25.72 22.53 -2.20
CA LEU A 113 -24.43 21.94 -1.78
C LEU A 113 -23.83 20.98 -2.81
N GLY A 114 -24.52 20.70 -3.92
CA GLY A 114 -24.00 19.80 -4.97
C GLY A 114 -24.08 18.31 -4.64
N MET A 115 -24.97 17.90 -3.74
CA MET A 115 -25.22 16.46 -3.47
C MET A 115 -25.83 15.73 -4.67
N ASN A 116 -26.51 16.46 -5.57
CA ASN A 116 -27.07 15.93 -6.82
C ASN A 116 -25.98 15.65 -7.87
N TYR A 117 -24.80 16.25 -7.73
CA TYR A 117 -23.75 16.25 -8.75
C TYR A 117 -23.24 14.84 -9.03
N ARG A 118 -23.23 14.45 -10.31
CA ARG A 118 -22.71 13.19 -10.84
C ARG A 118 -21.81 13.39 -12.08
N GLY A 119 -21.39 14.62 -12.33
CA GLY A 119 -20.46 14.91 -13.43
C GLY A 119 -19.08 14.26 -13.25
N ASN A 120 -18.21 14.52 -14.22
CA ASN A 120 -16.92 13.84 -14.38
C ASN A 120 -15.70 14.70 -14.01
N VAL A 121 -15.88 15.82 -13.29
CA VAL A 121 -14.75 16.63 -12.83
C VAL A 121 -13.94 15.79 -11.84
N SER A 122 -12.64 15.61 -12.14
CA SER A 122 -11.71 14.77 -11.38
C SER A 122 -10.45 15.54 -10.94
N VAL A 123 -10.56 16.87 -10.88
CA VAL A 123 -9.50 17.77 -10.44
C VAL A 123 -10.06 18.76 -9.42
N THR A 124 -9.27 19.05 -8.39
CA THR A 124 -9.63 19.98 -7.33
C THR A 124 -9.50 21.43 -7.82
N GLN A 125 -9.97 22.39 -7.00
CA GLN A 125 -9.84 23.82 -7.31
C GLN A 125 -8.39 24.28 -7.55
N SER A 126 -7.42 23.61 -6.92
CA SER A 126 -6.00 23.94 -7.01
C SER A 126 -5.27 23.19 -8.13
N GLY A 127 -5.98 22.34 -8.87
CA GLY A 127 -5.47 21.54 -9.98
C GLY A 127 -4.84 20.22 -9.56
N ILE A 128 -5.08 19.76 -8.33
CA ILE A 128 -4.61 18.44 -7.88
C ILE A 128 -5.55 17.38 -8.44
N GLU A 129 -4.99 16.27 -8.94
CA GLU A 129 -5.76 15.14 -9.42
C GLU A 129 -6.46 14.44 -8.26
N CYS A 130 -7.74 14.11 -8.45
CA CYS A 130 -8.49 13.41 -7.44
C CYS A 130 -8.01 11.95 -7.31
N GLN A 131 -7.89 11.50 -6.06
CA GLN A 131 -7.77 10.10 -5.71
C GLN A 131 -9.08 9.38 -6.03
N LEU A 132 -8.98 8.16 -6.57
CA LEU A 132 -10.16 7.30 -6.76
C LEU A 132 -10.87 7.05 -5.42
N TRP A 133 -12.19 7.16 -5.37
CA TRP A 133 -12.97 6.90 -4.15
C TRP A 133 -12.78 5.51 -3.57
N ARG A 134 -12.52 4.54 -4.47
CA ARG A 134 -12.14 3.20 -4.08
C ARG A 134 -10.71 3.15 -3.54
N SER A 135 -9.76 3.92 -4.06
CA SER A 135 -8.34 3.83 -3.66
C SER A 135 -8.12 4.16 -2.18
N ARG A 136 -7.15 3.51 -1.54
CA ARG A 136 -6.65 3.82 -0.18
C ARG A 136 -5.33 4.59 -0.15
N TYR A 137 -4.80 4.92 -1.33
CA TYR A 137 -3.56 5.66 -1.49
C TYR A 137 -3.80 6.97 -2.25
N PRO A 138 -3.17 8.09 -1.82
CA PRO A 138 -2.31 8.22 -0.63
C PRO A 138 -3.08 8.24 0.70
N HIS A 139 -4.37 8.57 0.67
CA HIS A 139 -5.20 8.73 1.88
C HIS A 139 -6.12 7.54 2.07
N LYS A 140 -6.25 7.04 3.30
CA LYS A 140 -7.29 6.05 3.63
C LYS A 140 -8.66 6.75 3.71
N PRO A 141 -9.63 6.45 2.83
CA PRO A 141 -10.93 7.10 2.85
C PRO A 141 -11.77 6.65 4.05
N GLU A 142 -12.40 7.61 4.71
CA GLU A 142 -13.50 7.37 5.65
C GLU A 142 -14.82 7.18 4.91
N ILE A 143 -14.97 7.88 3.78
CA ILE A 143 -16.13 7.82 2.91
C ILE A 143 -15.79 7.04 1.64
N ASN A 144 -16.54 5.97 1.37
CA ASN A 144 -16.35 5.09 0.22
C ASN A 144 -17.70 4.53 -0.25
N SER A 145 -17.69 3.82 -1.37
CA SER A 145 -18.89 3.23 -2.00
C SER A 145 -19.66 2.25 -1.11
N THR A 146 -19.02 1.68 -0.07
CA THR A 146 -19.70 0.81 0.90
C THR A 146 -20.37 1.61 2.01
N THR A 147 -19.79 2.73 2.45
CA THR A 147 -20.36 3.57 3.52
C THR A 147 -21.44 4.50 3.01
N HIS A 148 -21.35 4.96 1.76
CA HIS A 148 -22.30 5.88 1.12
C HIS A 148 -22.65 5.41 -0.30
N PRO A 149 -23.37 4.27 -0.45
CA PRO A 149 -23.71 3.70 -1.76
C PRO A 149 -24.56 4.62 -2.63
N GLU A 150 -25.37 5.49 -2.03
CA GLU A 150 -26.26 6.44 -2.68
C GLU A 150 -25.53 7.64 -3.35
N ALA A 151 -24.29 7.90 -2.93
CA ALA A 151 -23.50 9.03 -3.42
C ALA A 151 -22.81 8.78 -4.77
N ASP A 152 -22.93 7.57 -5.33
CA ASP A 152 -22.35 7.18 -6.61
C ASP A 152 -20.85 7.53 -6.70
N LEU A 153 -20.10 7.03 -5.72
CA LEU A 153 -18.67 7.26 -5.57
C LEU A 153 -17.86 6.40 -6.56
N GLN A 154 -18.01 6.71 -7.85
CA GLN A 154 -17.33 6.04 -8.95
C GLN A 154 -16.04 6.78 -9.35
N GLU A 155 -15.06 6.02 -9.82
CA GLU A 155 -13.75 6.52 -10.24
C GLU A 155 -13.16 7.54 -9.25
N ASN A 156 -12.71 8.70 -9.73
CA ASN A 156 -12.15 9.80 -8.94
C ASN A 156 -12.93 11.11 -9.13
N PHE A 157 -14.22 11.03 -9.47
CA PHE A 157 -15.01 12.22 -9.74
C PHE A 157 -15.40 12.95 -8.46
N CYS A 158 -15.43 14.28 -8.45
CA CYS A 158 -15.83 15.04 -7.26
C CYS A 158 -17.27 14.74 -6.86
N ARG A 159 -17.53 14.59 -5.56
CA ARG A 159 -18.84 14.26 -4.98
C ARG A 159 -19.02 14.99 -3.65
N ASN A 160 -20.25 15.06 -3.16
CA ASN A 160 -20.53 15.61 -1.82
C ASN A 160 -21.36 14.62 -0.98
N PRO A 161 -20.79 13.47 -0.57
CA PRO A 161 -21.50 12.45 0.19
C PRO A 161 -21.83 12.87 1.64
N ASP A 162 -21.05 13.77 2.23
CA ASP A 162 -21.15 14.18 3.63
C ASP A 162 -21.87 15.53 3.84
N SER A 163 -22.54 16.05 2.81
CA SER A 163 -23.22 17.35 2.85
C SER A 163 -22.29 18.50 3.28
N SER A 164 -21.03 18.46 2.83
CA SER A 164 -20.04 19.51 3.07
C SER A 164 -20.58 20.86 2.63
N SER A 165 -20.40 21.89 3.47
CA SER A 165 -20.80 23.26 3.19
C SER A 165 -19.97 23.93 2.10
N THR A 166 -18.79 23.40 1.80
CA THR A 166 -17.90 23.91 0.75
C THR A 166 -18.23 23.39 -0.66
N GLY A 167 -19.18 22.46 -0.77
CA GLY A 167 -19.59 21.85 -2.04
C GLY A 167 -18.90 20.53 -2.35
N PRO A 168 -18.97 20.06 -3.62
CA PRO A 168 -18.34 18.82 -4.05
C PRO A 168 -16.83 18.84 -3.88
N TRP A 169 -16.27 17.72 -3.41
CA TRP A 169 -14.86 17.55 -3.10
C TRP A 169 -14.40 16.15 -3.53
N CYS A 170 -13.10 15.92 -3.45
CA CYS A 170 -12.51 14.59 -3.59
C CYS A 170 -11.32 14.41 -2.63
N TYR A 171 -10.95 13.17 -2.35
CA TYR A 171 -9.62 12.90 -1.80
C TYR A 171 -8.58 13.28 -2.87
N THR A 172 -7.41 13.80 -2.47
CA THR A 172 -6.42 14.27 -3.45
C THR A 172 -5.29 13.26 -3.64
N SER A 173 -4.61 13.30 -4.79
CA SER A 173 -3.40 12.52 -5.03
C SER A 173 -2.17 13.07 -4.27
N ASP A 174 -2.28 14.23 -3.62
CA ASP A 174 -1.21 14.87 -2.84
C ASP A 174 -1.24 14.37 -1.38
N PRO A 175 -0.18 13.72 -0.87
CA PRO A 175 -0.12 13.22 0.50
C PRO A 175 -0.26 14.32 1.58
N THR A 176 -0.02 15.58 1.23
CA THR A 176 -0.11 16.72 2.17
C THR A 176 -1.53 17.27 2.28
N VAL A 177 -2.39 17.01 1.31
CA VAL A 177 -3.77 17.51 1.27
C VAL A 177 -4.73 16.34 1.22
N ARG A 178 -5.35 16.02 2.36
CA ARG A 178 -6.26 14.87 2.46
C ARG A 178 -7.46 14.96 1.52
N ARG A 179 -8.16 16.10 1.55
CA ARG A 179 -9.37 16.39 0.78
C ARG A 179 -9.34 17.85 0.36
N GLU A 180 -9.89 18.14 -0.81
CA GLU A 180 -10.06 19.50 -1.32
C GLU A 180 -11.34 19.58 -2.17
N GLU A 181 -12.00 20.73 -2.14
CA GLU A 181 -13.15 21.05 -2.97
C GLU A 181 -12.80 21.17 -4.46
N CYS A 182 -13.81 20.93 -5.29
CA CYS A 182 -13.69 20.99 -6.74
C CYS A 182 -14.49 22.16 -7.31
N SER A 183 -13.94 22.75 -8.37
CA SER A 183 -14.64 23.77 -9.16
C SER A 183 -15.64 23.09 -10.09
N VAL A 184 -16.89 22.96 -9.61
CA VAL A 184 -17.98 22.28 -10.32
C VAL A 184 -18.97 23.33 -10.87
N PRO A 185 -19.54 23.15 -12.08
CA PRO A 185 -20.55 24.06 -12.61
C PRO A 185 -21.80 24.12 -11.73
N VAL A 186 -22.37 25.31 -11.52
CA VAL A 186 -23.66 25.49 -10.83
C VAL A 186 -24.78 25.54 -11.87
N CYS A 187 -25.95 24.94 -11.60
CA CYS A 187 -27.04 24.78 -12.57
C CYS A 187 -27.68 26.10 -13.06
N GLN A 188 -27.29 27.26 -12.50
CA GLN A 188 -27.75 28.59 -12.95
C GLN A 188 -26.60 29.47 -13.45
N GLY A 189 -25.45 28.87 -13.75
CA GLY A 189 -24.23 29.53 -14.21
C GLY A 189 -23.25 29.85 -13.08
N GLY A 190 -21.96 29.87 -13.44
CA GLY A 190 -20.86 30.00 -12.48
C GLY A 190 -20.30 28.66 -12.02
N VAL A 191 -19.44 28.72 -11.02
CA VAL A 191 -18.78 27.54 -10.42
C VAL A 191 -18.92 27.59 -8.90
N THR A 192 -18.91 26.41 -8.26
CA THR A 192 -19.00 26.27 -6.80
C THR A 192 -17.86 26.98 -6.08
N VAL A 193 -16.65 26.91 -6.64
CA VAL A 193 -15.46 27.57 -6.13
C VAL A 193 -14.55 27.99 -7.29
N ALA A 194 -13.83 29.11 -7.12
CA ALA A 194 -12.92 29.61 -8.14
C ALA A 194 -11.67 28.73 -8.25
N LEU A 195 -11.21 28.48 -9.48
CA LEU A 195 -9.94 27.81 -9.70
C LEU A 195 -8.80 28.69 -9.16
N THR A 196 -7.98 28.10 -8.31
CA THR A 196 -6.76 28.72 -7.76
C THR A 196 -5.58 27.78 -8.03
N PRO A 197 -5.14 27.68 -9.31
CA PRO A 197 -4.11 26.73 -9.68
C PRO A 197 -2.88 26.93 -8.79
N ARG A 198 -2.40 25.86 -8.16
CA ARG A 198 -1.06 25.89 -7.56
C ARG A 198 -0.12 26.24 -8.69
N SER A 199 0.55 27.39 -8.61
CA SER A 199 1.79 27.53 -9.34
C SER A 199 2.69 26.43 -8.78
N LYS A 200 2.85 25.31 -9.51
CA LYS A 200 4.18 24.68 -9.55
C LYS A 200 5.11 25.87 -9.69
N GLY A 201 6.09 26.00 -8.81
CA GLY A 201 7.07 27.08 -8.94
C GLY A 201 7.73 27.03 -10.32
N GLN A 202 7.08 27.59 -11.34
CA GLN A 202 7.74 28.42 -12.30
C GLN A 202 8.17 29.61 -11.47
N THR A 203 9.35 29.42 -10.92
CA THR A 203 10.27 30.46 -10.59
C THR A 203 10.41 31.40 -11.78
N VAL A 204 9.45 32.32 -11.95
CA VAL A 204 9.61 33.49 -12.83
C VAL A 204 10.60 34.48 -12.21
N ASN A 205 11.24 34.16 -11.08
CA ASN A 205 12.41 34.85 -10.53
C ASN A 205 13.22 33.96 -9.55
N ALA A 206 13.43 32.68 -9.85
CA ALA A 206 14.65 32.04 -9.33
C ALA A 206 15.68 32.13 -10.43
N SER A 207 16.83 32.70 -10.08
CA SER A 207 18.08 32.51 -10.78
C SER A 207 18.13 31.07 -11.33
N PRO A 208 18.54 30.84 -12.58
CA PRO A 208 18.72 29.48 -13.06
C PRO A 208 19.58 28.73 -12.03
N PRO A 209 19.27 27.47 -11.66
CA PRO A 209 20.20 26.67 -10.89
C PRO A 209 21.42 26.47 -11.81
N SER A 210 22.38 27.37 -11.69
CA SER A 210 23.67 27.33 -12.38
C SER A 210 24.66 26.45 -11.62
N GLU A 211 24.23 25.81 -10.53
CA GLU A 211 25.07 24.84 -9.83
C GLU A 211 24.92 23.48 -10.50
N PRO A 212 26.00 22.91 -11.04
CA PRO A 212 25.99 21.54 -11.51
C PRO A 212 25.69 20.59 -10.34
N CYS A 213 24.96 19.50 -10.63
CA CYS A 213 24.70 18.46 -9.64
C CYS A 213 26.02 17.91 -9.06
N VAL A 214 25.97 17.43 -7.82
CA VAL A 214 27.11 16.88 -7.10
C VAL A 214 27.33 15.42 -7.53
N PRO A 215 28.46 15.09 -8.18
CA PRO A 215 28.76 13.73 -8.59
C PRO A 215 29.26 12.87 -7.42
N GLU A 216 29.28 11.55 -7.62
CA GLU A 216 29.87 10.56 -6.73
C GLU A 216 29.41 10.70 -5.28
N ARG A 217 28.14 11.04 -5.10
CA ARG A 217 27.50 11.19 -3.78
C ARG A 217 28.28 12.11 -2.84
N GLY A 218 28.94 13.13 -3.39
CA GLY A 218 29.66 14.12 -2.61
C GLY A 218 30.97 13.65 -1.98
N ARG A 219 31.58 12.54 -2.47
CA ARG A 219 32.94 12.14 -2.08
C ARG A 219 33.97 13.25 -2.32
N HIS A 220 33.78 14.04 -3.37
CA HIS A 220 34.62 15.17 -3.73
C HIS A 220 34.02 16.53 -3.34
N TYR A 221 32.95 16.56 -2.55
CA TYR A 221 32.30 17.79 -2.17
C TYR A 221 33.16 18.61 -1.20
N GLN A 222 33.54 19.81 -1.62
CA GLN A 222 34.35 20.75 -0.82
C GLN A 222 33.56 22.01 -0.41
N GLY A 223 32.25 22.01 -0.57
CA GLY A 223 31.41 23.14 -0.19
C GLY A 223 31.36 23.36 1.33
N ARG A 224 30.70 24.45 1.72
CA ARG A 224 30.62 24.96 3.10
C ARG A 224 29.28 24.70 3.78
N LEU A 225 28.47 23.79 3.24
CA LEU A 225 27.21 23.40 3.87
C LEU A 225 27.51 22.79 5.25
N ALA A 226 26.91 23.35 6.31
CA ALA A 226 27.13 22.96 7.71
C ALA A 226 25.81 22.73 8.48
N VAL A 227 24.73 22.52 7.73
CA VAL A 227 23.40 22.24 8.26
C VAL A 227 22.85 20.98 7.60
N THR A 228 22.15 20.18 8.38
CA THR A 228 21.59 18.89 7.95
C THR A 228 20.25 19.08 7.25
N LEU A 229 19.71 17.99 6.70
CA LEU A 229 18.39 17.97 6.04
C LEU A 229 17.24 18.42 6.96
N PHE A 230 17.36 18.20 8.28
CA PHE A 230 16.36 18.65 9.26
C PHE A 230 16.70 20.02 9.87
N GLY A 231 17.75 20.69 9.39
CA GLY A 231 18.18 22.01 9.86
C GLY A 231 19.03 21.99 11.13
N ALA A 232 19.52 20.82 11.56
CA ALA A 232 20.43 20.73 12.69
C ALA A 232 21.83 21.24 12.30
N PRO A 233 22.52 21.99 13.17
CA PRO A 233 23.88 22.43 12.92
C PRO A 233 24.87 21.27 13.07
N CYS A 234 25.78 21.14 12.11
CA CYS A 234 26.84 20.14 12.16
C CYS A 234 27.85 20.40 13.29
N LEU A 235 28.32 19.33 13.92
CA LEU A 235 29.42 19.35 14.87
C LEU A 235 30.77 19.45 14.13
N ALA A 236 31.72 20.17 14.72
CA ALA A 236 33.07 20.27 14.16
C ALA A 236 33.79 18.92 14.18
N TRP A 237 34.39 18.54 13.05
CA TRP A 237 35.12 17.28 12.87
C TRP A 237 36.33 17.18 13.79
N ASP A 238 36.93 18.31 14.17
CA ASP A 238 38.08 18.39 15.06
C ASP A 238 37.72 18.36 16.56
N SER A 239 36.42 18.37 16.88
CA SER A 239 35.92 18.28 18.24
C SER A 239 36.28 16.95 18.89
N GLN A 240 36.37 16.93 20.23
CA GLN A 240 36.70 15.72 20.98
C GLN A 240 35.70 14.59 20.74
N GLN A 241 34.41 14.93 20.61
CA GLN A 241 33.34 13.96 20.37
C GLN A 241 33.43 13.36 18.96
N ALA A 242 33.59 14.18 17.91
CA ALA A 242 33.73 13.68 16.55
C ALA A 242 34.99 12.80 16.40
N LYS A 243 36.13 13.23 16.94
CA LYS A 243 37.37 12.44 16.91
C LYS A 243 37.25 11.09 17.61
N ALA A 244 36.50 11.01 18.71
CA ALA A 244 36.27 9.76 19.40
C ALA A 244 35.44 8.78 18.56
N LEU A 245 34.41 9.28 17.87
CA LEU A 245 33.54 8.48 17.00
C LEU A 245 34.22 8.05 15.69
N SER A 246 35.14 8.86 15.18
CA SER A 246 35.85 8.59 13.92
C SER A 246 37.09 7.70 14.07
N LYS A 247 37.52 7.37 15.29
CA LYS A 247 38.79 6.69 15.55
C LYS A 247 38.89 5.30 14.89
N ASP A 248 37.80 4.54 14.93
CA ASP A 248 37.76 3.16 14.44
C ASP A 248 37.02 3.05 13.08
N GLN A 249 36.77 4.19 12.42
CA GLN A 249 36.06 4.26 11.14
C GLN A 249 37.05 4.30 9.98
N ASP A 250 36.70 3.64 8.88
CA ASP A 250 37.49 3.61 7.65
C ASP A 250 37.22 4.87 6.80
N PHE A 251 37.83 5.99 7.22
CA PHE A 251 37.70 7.27 6.54
C PHE A 251 38.82 7.48 5.53
N SER A 252 38.44 7.82 4.30
CA SER A 252 39.37 8.15 3.24
C SER A 252 40.17 9.42 3.59
N PRO A 253 41.52 9.36 3.62
CA PRO A 253 42.36 10.53 3.89
C PRO A 253 42.27 11.58 2.78
N ALA A 254 41.70 11.24 1.61
CA ALA A 254 41.50 12.18 0.51
C ALA A 254 40.38 13.19 0.75
N VAL A 255 39.49 12.95 1.73
CA VAL A 255 38.36 13.83 2.04
C VAL A 255 38.74 14.77 3.19
N PRO A 256 38.95 16.08 2.93
CA PRO A 256 39.36 17.00 3.98
C PRO A 256 38.19 17.31 4.92
N LEU A 257 38.31 16.84 6.16
CA LEU A 257 37.36 17.07 7.26
C LEU A 257 37.61 18.45 7.90
N LEU A 258 37.19 19.50 7.19
CA LEU A 258 37.37 20.90 7.60
C LEU A 258 36.16 21.40 8.39
N GLU A 259 36.46 22.13 9.48
CA GLU A 259 35.47 22.78 10.36
C GLU A 259 34.33 21.81 10.73
N ASN A 260 33.09 22.18 10.44
CA ASN A 260 31.88 21.37 10.62
C ASN A 260 31.13 21.16 9.31
N PHE A 261 31.80 21.20 8.16
CA PHE A 261 31.13 21.07 6.86
C PHE A 261 30.71 19.63 6.58
N CYS A 262 29.61 19.44 5.85
CA CYS A 262 29.13 18.15 5.39
C CYS A 262 30.15 17.47 4.48
N ARG A 263 30.48 16.21 4.76
CA ARG A 263 31.48 15.42 4.01
C ARG A 263 31.02 13.98 3.84
N ASN A 264 31.62 13.29 2.88
CA ASN A 264 31.42 11.85 2.67
C ASN A 264 32.76 11.10 2.78
N PRO A 265 33.37 11.02 3.98
CA PRO A 265 34.69 10.44 4.15
C PRO A 265 34.70 8.91 4.08
N ASP A 266 33.60 8.25 4.39
CA ASP A 266 33.45 6.79 4.46
C ASP A 266 32.90 6.16 3.18
N GLY A 267 32.74 6.97 2.12
CA GLY A 267 32.28 6.53 0.81
C GLY A 267 30.82 6.10 0.79
N ASP A 268 29.98 6.65 1.67
CA ASP A 268 28.55 6.36 1.77
C ASP A 268 27.83 6.63 0.44
N GLU A 269 27.13 5.62 -0.08
CA GLU A 269 26.35 5.71 -1.32
C GLU A 269 25.08 6.58 -1.15
N GLU A 270 24.70 6.89 0.09
CA GLU A 270 23.61 7.83 0.40
C GLU A 270 24.10 9.29 0.35
N GLY A 271 25.39 9.53 0.57
CA GLY A 271 26.06 10.82 0.33
C GLY A 271 26.58 11.54 1.57
N ALA A 272 26.82 12.85 1.45
CA ALA A 272 27.46 13.63 2.49
C ALA A 272 26.61 13.79 3.76
N TRP A 273 27.28 13.74 4.90
CA TRP A 273 26.71 13.77 6.24
C TRP A 273 27.64 14.50 7.22
N CYS A 274 27.15 14.72 8.44
CA CYS A 274 27.94 15.24 9.56
C CYS A 274 27.40 14.69 10.90
N TYR A 275 28.22 14.74 11.95
CA TYR A 275 27.75 14.46 13.30
C TYR A 275 26.91 15.64 13.84
N ILE A 276 25.95 15.35 14.73
CA ILE A 276 25.12 16.36 15.41
C ILE A 276 25.29 16.27 16.93
N GLY A 277 25.05 17.39 17.62
CA GLY A 277 25.37 17.56 19.05
C GLY A 277 24.30 17.07 20.05
N GLU A 278 23.15 16.56 19.61
CA GLU A 278 22.04 16.24 20.53
C GLU A 278 22.32 15.04 21.44
N LYS A 279 22.91 13.97 20.91
CA LYS A 279 23.34 12.77 21.64
C LYS A 279 24.64 12.24 21.06
N THR A 280 25.36 11.45 21.85
CA THR A 280 26.63 10.85 21.43
C THR A 280 26.42 9.85 20.30
N GLY A 281 27.10 10.05 19.17
CA GLY A 281 27.03 9.16 18.01
C GLY A 281 25.98 9.56 16.97
N ASP A 282 25.23 10.64 17.19
CA ASP A 282 24.19 11.07 16.27
C ASP A 282 24.82 11.67 15.01
N PHE A 283 24.29 11.28 13.86
CA PHE A 283 24.67 11.80 12.57
C PHE A 283 23.43 12.05 11.73
N GLU A 284 23.53 13.00 10.82
CA GLU A 284 22.49 13.27 9.85
C GLU A 284 23.08 13.60 8.49
N TYR A 285 22.31 13.27 7.46
CA TYR A 285 22.67 13.62 6.09
C TYR A 285 22.40 15.09 5.79
N CYS A 286 23.18 15.63 4.86
CA CYS A 286 22.98 16.99 4.38
C CYS A 286 22.23 17.01 3.04
N ASP A 287 21.49 18.08 2.79
CA ASP A 287 20.73 18.24 1.56
C ASP A 287 21.63 18.81 0.45
N LEU A 288 22.02 17.94 -0.50
CA LEU A 288 22.81 18.28 -1.68
C LEU A 288 22.11 17.72 -2.91
N ASP A 289 22.14 18.47 -4.01
CA ASP A 289 21.59 18.04 -5.28
C ASP A 289 22.55 17.07 -5.98
N TYR A 290 22.40 15.77 -5.72
CA TYR A 290 23.24 14.74 -6.34
C TYR A 290 22.81 14.43 -7.77
N CYS A 291 23.79 14.13 -8.63
CA CYS A 291 23.49 13.64 -9.97
C CYS A 291 22.72 12.30 -9.91
N GLU A 292 21.77 12.09 -10.85
CA GLU A 292 21.15 10.77 -11.01
C GLU A 292 22.22 9.79 -11.50
N GLU A 293 22.52 8.78 -10.67
CA GLU A 293 23.45 7.70 -10.99
C GLU A 293 22.66 6.38 -10.94
N PRO A 294 21.85 6.08 -11.99
CA PRO A 294 21.12 4.84 -12.05
C PRO A 294 22.09 3.67 -12.20
N ILE A 295 21.95 2.68 -11.32
CA ILE A 295 22.81 1.50 -11.27
C ILE A 295 22.78 0.66 -12.55
N ASP A 296 21.65 0.71 -13.28
CA ASP A 296 21.46 0.01 -14.55
C ASP A 296 22.28 0.63 -15.71
N ALA A 297 22.81 1.85 -15.53
CA ALA A 297 23.53 2.60 -16.56
C ALA A 297 25.05 2.57 -16.41
N GLU A 298 25.62 1.80 -15.47
CA GLU A 298 27.08 1.60 -15.34
C GLU A 298 27.69 0.71 -16.44
N THR A 299 27.12 0.79 -17.65
CA THR A 299 27.58 0.07 -18.84
C THR A 299 28.59 0.92 -19.61
N GLY A 300 29.80 0.42 -19.78
CA GLY A 300 30.79 1.10 -20.62
C GLY A 300 32.14 0.43 -20.76
N ASP A 301 32.99 0.47 -19.73
CA ASP A 301 34.43 0.45 -19.99
C ASP A 301 35.29 -0.62 -19.31
N GLU A 302 34.76 -1.52 -18.45
CA GLU A 302 35.65 -2.47 -17.72
C GLU A 302 35.28 -3.96 -17.76
N LEU A 303 34.24 -4.40 -18.46
CA LEU A 303 33.98 -5.84 -18.64
C LEU A 303 33.82 -6.15 -20.12
N GLY A 304 34.96 -6.34 -20.78
CA GLY A 304 35.01 -6.94 -22.10
C GLY A 304 34.55 -8.40 -22.08
N GLU A 305 33.99 -8.79 -23.23
CA GLU A 305 33.71 -10.15 -23.72
C GLU A 305 32.28 -10.71 -23.51
N ASP A 306 31.55 -10.64 -24.62
CA ASP A 306 30.61 -11.62 -25.20
C ASP A 306 29.41 -12.12 -24.34
N PRO A 307 28.18 -11.63 -24.59
CA PRO A 307 26.98 -12.07 -23.88
C PRO A 307 26.61 -13.55 -24.13
N ASP A 308 27.16 -14.19 -25.18
CA ASP A 308 26.90 -15.61 -25.48
C ASP A 308 27.93 -16.57 -24.84
N ALA A 309 28.96 -16.07 -24.16
CA ALA A 309 29.98 -16.89 -23.47
C ALA A 309 29.67 -17.15 -21.98
N ALA A 310 28.58 -16.61 -21.44
CA ALA A 310 28.20 -16.74 -20.01
C ALA A 310 27.45 -18.06 -19.67
N ILE A 311 27.27 -18.95 -20.64
CA ILE A 311 26.64 -20.26 -20.44
C ILE A 311 27.75 -21.29 -20.18
N GLU A 312 27.80 -21.77 -18.93
CA GLU A 312 28.73 -22.76 -18.36
C GLU A 312 30.14 -22.27 -17.96
N GLY A 313 30.28 -21.96 -16.67
CA GLY A 313 31.42 -22.45 -15.89
C GLY A 313 32.75 -21.70 -16.02
N ARG A 314 32.82 -20.46 -15.50
CA ARG A 314 34.04 -19.97 -14.85
C ARG A 314 33.84 -20.05 -13.33
N THR A 315 34.37 -21.12 -12.73
CA THR A 315 34.50 -21.28 -11.27
C THR A 315 35.54 -20.30 -10.73
N THR A 316 35.21 -19.02 -10.65
CA THR A 316 35.78 -18.14 -9.65
C THR A 316 34.82 -18.13 -8.48
N THR A 317 35.10 -18.92 -7.44
CA THR A 317 34.48 -18.73 -6.13
C THR A 317 34.94 -17.37 -5.62
N GLU A 318 34.26 -16.29 -6.02
CA GLU A 318 34.39 -15.01 -5.34
C GLU A 318 33.85 -15.23 -3.93
N ASP A 319 34.76 -15.31 -2.97
CA ASP A 319 34.44 -15.54 -1.58
C ASP A 319 33.58 -14.38 -1.06
N PHE A 320 32.42 -14.72 -0.48
CA PHE A 320 31.55 -13.75 0.16
C PHE A 320 32.28 -13.16 1.37
N GLN A 321 32.58 -11.86 1.34
CA GLN A 321 33.22 -11.16 2.45
C GLN A 321 32.16 -10.44 3.29
N PRO A 322 32.06 -10.75 4.61
CA PRO A 322 31.23 -9.98 5.53
C PRO A 322 31.69 -8.53 5.59
N PHE A 323 30.73 -7.60 5.58
CA PHE A 323 30.94 -6.17 5.65
C PHE A 323 30.83 -5.64 7.08
N PHE A 324 29.91 -6.17 7.89
CA PHE A 324 29.62 -5.65 9.22
C PHE A 324 30.44 -6.35 10.31
N ASP A 325 30.71 -5.65 11.42
CA ASP A 325 31.27 -6.28 12.62
C ASP A 325 30.21 -7.16 13.31
N GLU A 326 30.51 -8.44 13.48
CA GLU A 326 29.63 -9.43 14.13
C GLU A 326 29.25 -9.04 15.56
N LYS A 327 30.07 -8.25 16.27
CA LYS A 327 29.73 -7.80 17.64
C LYS A 327 28.52 -6.87 17.66
N THR A 328 28.44 -5.92 16.73
CA THR A 328 27.37 -4.91 16.65
C THR A 328 26.21 -5.39 15.77
N PHE A 329 26.53 -6.00 14.62
CA PHE A 329 25.53 -6.54 13.69
C PHE A 329 24.90 -7.85 14.19
N GLY A 330 25.66 -8.62 14.96
CA GLY A 330 25.27 -9.98 15.33
C GLY A 330 25.59 -11.00 14.26
N ALA A 331 25.25 -12.26 14.54
CA ALA A 331 25.52 -13.37 13.64
C ALA A 331 24.63 -13.33 12.39
N GLY A 332 25.09 -13.95 11.30
CA GLY A 332 24.27 -14.28 10.14
C GLY A 332 24.80 -13.79 8.80
N GLU A 333 25.64 -12.75 8.78
CA GLU A 333 26.11 -12.18 7.51
C GLU A 333 26.91 -13.19 6.68
N ALA A 334 27.91 -13.86 7.26
CA ALA A 334 28.74 -14.83 6.53
C ALA A 334 27.94 -15.99 5.89
N ASP A 335 26.80 -16.36 6.48
CA ASP A 335 25.96 -17.49 6.07
C ASP A 335 24.62 -17.03 5.46
N CYS A 336 24.49 -15.73 5.15
CA CYS A 336 23.26 -15.16 4.63
C CYS A 336 22.85 -15.77 3.29
N GLY A 337 21.56 -15.77 3.00
CA GLY A 337 21.03 -16.10 1.68
C GLY A 337 21.22 -17.55 1.23
N LEU A 338 21.68 -18.45 2.10
CA LEU A 338 21.78 -19.89 1.84
C LEU A 338 20.70 -20.62 2.64
N ARG A 339 19.59 -20.99 2.00
CA ARG A 339 18.44 -21.53 2.73
C ARG A 339 18.76 -22.95 3.24
N PRO A 340 18.47 -23.26 4.52
CA PRO A 340 18.80 -24.56 5.10
C PRO A 340 18.15 -25.76 4.40
N LEU A 341 16.94 -25.59 3.85
CA LEU A 341 16.19 -26.66 3.19
C LEU A 341 16.47 -26.77 1.68
N PHE A 342 17.17 -25.80 1.08
CA PHE A 342 17.42 -25.71 -0.37
C PHE A 342 18.92 -25.66 -0.65
N GLU A 343 19.54 -24.47 -0.66
CA GLU A 343 20.96 -24.31 -1.03
C GLU A 343 21.89 -25.19 -0.20
N LYS A 344 21.65 -25.30 1.12
CA LYS A 344 22.49 -26.16 2.00
C LYS A 344 22.36 -27.65 1.71
N LYS A 345 21.27 -28.06 1.06
CA LYS A 345 21.01 -29.44 0.62
C LYS A 345 21.22 -29.63 -0.87
N SER A 346 21.62 -28.59 -1.60
CA SER A 346 21.70 -28.58 -3.07
C SER A 346 20.38 -28.99 -3.74
N ILE A 347 19.26 -28.52 -3.19
CA ILE A 347 17.91 -28.73 -3.73
C ILE A 347 17.39 -27.37 -4.22
N GLU A 348 16.76 -27.34 -5.39
CA GLU A 348 16.07 -26.17 -5.94
C GLU A 348 14.59 -26.19 -5.54
N ASP A 349 14.00 -25.01 -5.30
CA ASP A 349 12.56 -24.87 -5.17
C ASP A 349 11.85 -24.97 -6.52
N ALA A 350 10.54 -25.22 -6.48
CA ALA A 350 9.69 -25.45 -7.65
C ALA A 350 9.67 -24.31 -8.68
N THR A 351 10.26 -23.15 -8.35
CA THR A 351 10.10 -21.89 -9.05
C THR A 351 11.45 -21.30 -9.49
N GLU A 352 12.56 -21.97 -9.20
CA GLU A 352 13.90 -21.48 -9.54
C GLU A 352 14.20 -21.57 -11.04
N GLN A 353 13.72 -22.62 -11.70
CA GLN A 353 13.88 -22.75 -13.15
C GLN A 353 13.23 -21.56 -13.88
N GLU A 354 12.09 -21.09 -13.41
CA GLU A 354 11.39 -19.92 -13.98
C GLU A 354 12.13 -18.59 -13.77
N LEU A 355 13.08 -18.52 -12.81
CA LEU A 355 13.93 -17.34 -12.62
C LEU A 355 15.00 -17.23 -13.70
N LEU A 356 15.48 -18.38 -14.19
CA LEU A 356 16.53 -18.53 -15.20
C LEU A 356 15.97 -18.54 -16.62
N GLU A 357 14.74 -19.01 -16.80
CA GLU A 357 14.05 -18.92 -18.08
C GLU A 357 13.75 -17.45 -18.40
N SER A 358 14.46 -16.97 -19.43
CA SER A 358 14.12 -15.75 -20.19
C SER A 358 12.62 -15.68 -20.46
N TYR A 359 12.11 -14.49 -20.79
CA TYR A 359 10.70 -14.08 -20.96
C TYR A 359 9.78 -14.95 -21.88
N VAL A 360 10.12 -16.21 -22.17
CA VAL A 360 9.35 -17.18 -22.95
C VAL A 360 8.02 -17.49 -22.28
N GLU A 361 6.94 -17.04 -22.93
CA GLU A 361 5.58 -17.59 -23.12
C GLU A 361 4.97 -18.58 -22.09
N GLY A 362 5.38 -18.59 -20.83
CA GLY A 362 4.70 -19.30 -19.73
C GLY A 362 3.59 -18.45 -19.12
N ARG A 363 2.34 -18.92 -19.21
CA ARG A 363 1.16 -18.28 -18.61
C ARG A 363 1.10 -18.60 -17.12
N ILE A 364 1.75 -17.79 -16.27
CA ILE A 364 1.56 -17.87 -14.81
C ILE A 364 0.93 -16.56 -14.35
N VAL A 365 -0.31 -16.67 -13.88
CA VAL A 365 -1.20 -15.55 -13.55
C VAL A 365 -1.76 -15.81 -12.15
N ALA A 366 -0.91 -15.63 -11.14
CA ALA A 366 -1.21 -15.52 -9.69
C ALA A 366 0.04 -15.92 -8.88
N GLY A 367 0.17 -15.37 -7.66
CA GLY A 367 1.07 -15.96 -6.65
C GLY A 367 0.68 -17.42 -6.40
N ARG A 368 1.67 -18.26 -6.08
CA ARG A 368 1.47 -19.65 -5.65
C ARG A 368 1.81 -19.80 -4.18
N ASP A 369 1.26 -20.83 -3.56
CA ASP A 369 1.66 -21.24 -2.21
C ASP A 369 3.16 -21.54 -2.19
N ALA A 370 3.89 -20.83 -1.35
CA ALA A 370 5.33 -21.00 -1.18
C ALA A 370 5.62 -22.32 -0.45
N GLU A 371 6.73 -22.97 -0.79
CA GLU A 371 7.19 -24.13 -0.03
C GLU A 371 7.60 -23.73 1.39
N LYS A 372 7.49 -24.66 2.34
CA LYS A 372 7.87 -24.39 3.73
C LYS A 372 9.38 -24.11 3.82
N GLY A 373 9.74 -23.00 4.46
CA GLY A 373 11.13 -22.56 4.56
C GLY A 373 11.72 -22.03 3.25
N LEU A 374 10.91 -21.74 2.23
CA LEU A 374 11.36 -21.15 0.96
C LEU A 374 11.92 -19.73 1.14
N ALA A 375 11.38 -18.96 2.09
CA ALA A 375 11.85 -17.63 2.46
C ALA A 375 12.03 -17.55 3.99
N PRO A 376 13.10 -18.15 4.55
CA PRO A 376 13.31 -18.23 6.00
C PRO A 376 13.66 -16.88 6.64
N TRP A 377 13.92 -15.85 5.83
CA TRP A 377 14.11 -14.45 6.24
C TRP A 377 12.80 -13.68 6.33
N GLN A 378 11.65 -14.25 5.94
CA GLN A 378 10.38 -13.55 5.97
C GLN A 378 9.96 -13.22 7.41
N VAL A 379 9.63 -11.96 7.66
CA VAL A 379 9.17 -11.46 8.96
C VAL A 379 7.79 -10.83 8.81
N MET A 380 6.92 -11.05 9.79
CA MET A 380 5.65 -10.34 9.91
C MET A 380 5.73 -9.29 11.01
N LEU A 381 5.39 -8.04 10.68
CA LEU A 381 5.29 -6.93 11.62
C LEU A 381 3.85 -6.79 12.12
N PHE A 382 3.66 -6.84 13.44
CA PHE A 382 2.33 -6.78 14.06
C PHE A 382 2.21 -5.60 15.02
N ARG A 383 1.03 -4.98 15.02
CA ARG A 383 0.54 -4.18 16.14
C ARG A 383 0.15 -5.11 17.28
N LYS A 384 0.46 -4.73 18.52
CA LYS A 384 0.09 -5.50 19.71
C LYS A 384 -1.40 -5.43 20.03
N ASN A 385 -1.93 -4.21 20.11
CA ASN A 385 -3.27 -3.94 20.64
C ASN A 385 -4.04 -2.91 19.78
N PRO A 386 -5.15 -3.29 19.12
CA PRO A 386 -5.56 -4.68 18.85
C PRO A 386 -4.50 -5.41 18.01
N GLN A 387 -4.51 -6.73 18.05
CA GLN A 387 -3.57 -7.53 17.26
C GLN A 387 -3.91 -7.41 15.78
N GLU A 388 -3.02 -6.81 15.00
CA GLU A 388 -3.22 -6.53 13.58
C GLU A 388 -1.90 -6.75 12.83
N LEU A 389 -1.97 -7.45 11.68
CA LEU A 389 -0.83 -7.54 10.76
C LEU A 389 -0.69 -6.20 10.05
N LEU A 390 0.46 -5.55 10.21
CA LEU A 390 0.72 -4.24 9.61
C LEU A 390 1.41 -4.38 8.25
N CYS A 391 2.56 -5.06 8.24
CA CYS A 391 3.46 -5.12 7.09
C CYS A 391 4.30 -6.41 7.10
N GLY A 392 4.92 -6.70 5.96
CA GLY A 392 6.07 -7.59 5.85
C GLY A 392 7.37 -6.91 6.31
N ALA A 393 8.39 -7.72 6.51
CA ALA A 393 9.75 -7.30 6.82
C ALA A 393 10.72 -8.44 6.45
N SER A 394 12.02 -8.16 6.49
CA SER A 394 13.07 -9.15 6.20
C SER A 394 14.12 -9.22 7.30
N LEU A 395 14.55 -10.44 7.62
CA LEU A 395 15.62 -10.70 8.57
C LEU A 395 16.98 -10.59 7.88
N ILE A 396 17.86 -9.73 8.39
CA ILE A 396 19.21 -9.52 7.84
C ILE A 396 20.32 -10.01 8.79
N SER A 397 20.01 -10.19 10.07
CA SER A 397 20.91 -10.82 11.06
C SER A 397 20.11 -11.50 12.18
N ASP A 398 20.78 -12.05 13.19
CA ASP A 398 20.14 -12.58 14.40
C ASP A 398 19.35 -11.51 15.20
N ARG A 399 19.57 -10.22 14.95
CA ARG A 399 18.98 -9.13 15.76
C ARG A 399 18.50 -7.92 14.96
N TRP A 400 18.74 -7.87 13.65
CA TRP A 400 18.32 -6.77 12.79
C TRP A 400 17.29 -7.22 11.75
N VAL A 401 16.25 -6.41 11.61
CA VAL A 401 15.14 -6.62 10.67
C VAL A 401 14.97 -5.34 9.84
N LEU A 402 14.80 -5.49 8.53
CA LEU A 402 14.60 -4.40 7.58
C LEU A 402 13.14 -4.36 7.12
N THR A 403 12.55 -3.17 6.99
CA THR A 403 11.17 -2.96 6.52
C THR A 403 11.02 -1.58 5.89
N ALA A 404 9.81 -1.23 5.45
CA ALA A 404 9.48 0.09 4.93
C ALA A 404 9.18 1.09 6.07
N ALA A 405 9.51 2.37 5.89
CA ALA A 405 9.26 3.41 6.89
C ALA A 405 7.77 3.72 7.03
N HIS A 406 6.99 3.69 5.93
CA HIS A 406 5.55 3.97 5.95
C HIS A 406 4.73 2.96 6.76
N CYS A 407 5.31 1.79 7.04
CA CYS A 407 4.74 0.79 7.94
C CYS A 407 4.70 1.26 9.40
N LEU A 408 5.58 2.21 9.75
CA LEU A 408 5.82 2.69 11.11
C LEU A 408 5.32 4.13 11.28
N LEU A 409 5.68 5.00 10.33
CA LEU A 409 5.35 6.42 10.32
C LEU A 409 4.73 6.80 8.98
N TYR A 410 3.43 7.08 8.99
CA TYR A 410 2.72 7.61 7.82
C TYR A 410 1.52 8.44 8.29
N PRO A 411 1.72 9.76 8.51
CA PRO A 411 0.69 10.66 9.03
C PRO A 411 -0.63 10.69 8.25
N PRO A 412 -0.68 10.52 6.91
CA PRO A 412 -1.96 10.47 6.18
C PRO A 412 -2.92 9.36 6.62
N TRP A 413 -2.42 8.34 7.34
CA TRP A 413 -3.21 7.25 7.93
C TRP A 413 -3.13 7.24 9.46
N ASP A 414 -2.74 8.36 10.08
CA ASP A 414 -2.56 8.51 11.52
C ASP A 414 -1.60 7.45 12.13
N LYS A 415 -0.63 6.99 11.33
CA LYS A 415 0.37 6.00 11.77
C LYS A 415 1.59 6.71 12.34
N ASN A 416 1.87 6.45 13.62
CA ASN A 416 3.12 6.77 14.27
C ASN A 416 3.38 5.75 15.38
N PHE A 417 3.88 4.58 15.00
CA PHE A 417 4.10 3.47 15.92
C PHE A 417 5.45 3.55 16.61
N THR A 418 5.46 3.27 17.92
CA THR A 418 6.67 3.15 18.73
C THR A 418 7.08 1.69 18.88
N GLU A 419 8.28 1.44 19.41
CA GLU A 419 8.77 0.08 19.68
C GLU A 419 7.83 -0.72 20.60
N ASN A 420 7.15 -0.02 21.51
CA ASN A 420 6.25 -0.64 22.48
C ASN A 420 4.93 -1.09 21.85
N ASP A 421 4.54 -0.52 20.71
CA ASP A 421 3.30 -0.87 20.01
C ASP A 421 3.46 -2.11 19.12
N LEU A 422 4.71 -2.53 18.88
CA LEU A 422 5.09 -3.44 17.81
C LEU A 422 5.72 -4.75 18.33
N LEU A 423 5.45 -5.84 17.62
CA LEU A 423 6.17 -7.10 17.74
C LEU A 423 6.41 -7.71 16.36
N VAL A 424 7.39 -8.61 16.26
CA VAL A 424 7.66 -9.37 15.04
C VAL A 424 7.44 -10.86 15.25
N ARG A 425 6.97 -11.54 14.21
CA ARG A 425 6.85 -13.00 14.13
C ARG A 425 7.71 -13.49 12.97
N ILE A 426 8.59 -14.44 13.22
CA ILE A 426 9.64 -14.89 12.29
C ILE A 426 9.50 -16.40 12.08
N GLY A 427 9.75 -16.88 10.85
CA GLY A 427 9.71 -18.30 10.50
C GLY A 427 8.31 -18.88 10.34
N LYS A 428 7.35 -18.05 9.93
CA LYS A 428 5.96 -18.44 9.71
C LYS A 428 5.73 -18.96 8.30
N HIS A 429 4.74 -19.82 8.16
CA HIS A 429 4.22 -20.26 6.87
C HIS A 429 2.71 -19.98 6.76
N SER A 430 1.95 -20.30 7.81
CA SER A 430 0.53 -19.96 7.90
C SER A 430 0.30 -18.62 8.61
N ARG A 431 -0.39 -17.68 7.96
CA ARG A 431 -0.74 -16.36 8.53
C ARG A 431 -1.65 -16.47 9.75
N THR A 432 -2.67 -17.32 9.68
CA THR A 432 -3.75 -17.40 10.68
C THR A 432 -3.40 -18.28 11.87
N ARG A 433 -2.52 -19.26 11.69
CA ARG A 433 -2.17 -20.22 12.74
C ARG A 433 -0.95 -19.77 13.56
N TYR A 434 -0.93 -20.18 14.83
CA TYR A 434 0.26 -20.13 15.67
C TYR A 434 1.04 -21.45 15.56
N GLU A 435 2.23 -21.40 14.99
CA GLU A 435 3.09 -22.50 14.56
C GLU A 435 4.27 -22.69 15.54
N ARG A 436 3.94 -23.01 16.81
CA ARG A 436 4.89 -23.09 17.95
C ARG A 436 6.22 -23.81 17.70
N GLY A 437 6.23 -24.81 16.80
CA GLY A 437 7.42 -25.61 16.51
C GLY A 437 8.44 -24.93 15.60
N ILE A 438 8.02 -23.93 14.81
CA ILE A 438 8.87 -23.29 13.80
C ILE A 438 8.98 -21.77 14.00
N GLU A 439 7.90 -21.12 14.46
CA GLU A 439 7.89 -19.66 14.56
C GLU A 439 8.46 -19.15 15.87
N LYS A 440 8.99 -17.92 15.83
CA LYS A 440 9.46 -17.19 17.01
C LYS A 440 8.84 -15.81 17.07
N ILE A 441 8.52 -15.37 18.28
CA ILE A 441 7.99 -14.03 18.56
C ILE A 441 9.10 -13.22 19.22
N SER A 442 9.39 -12.03 18.70
CA SER A 442 10.36 -11.11 19.30
C SER A 442 9.77 -9.71 19.45
N MET A 443 10.21 -9.02 20.51
CA MET A 443 9.89 -7.62 20.76
C MET A 443 10.97 -6.74 20.15
N LEU A 444 10.61 -5.49 19.86
CA LEU A 444 11.56 -4.49 19.39
C LEU A 444 12.21 -3.75 20.58
N GLU A 445 13.50 -3.47 20.44
CA GLU A 445 14.27 -2.61 21.34
C GLU A 445 14.31 -1.18 20.82
N LYS A 446 14.53 -1.02 19.51
CA LYS A 446 14.58 0.27 18.85
C LYS A 446 14.06 0.21 17.41
N VAL A 447 13.44 1.31 16.98
CA VAL A 447 13.03 1.56 15.60
C VAL A 447 13.87 2.72 15.04
N TYR A 448 14.49 2.52 13.87
CA TYR A 448 15.25 3.53 13.16
C TYR A 448 14.62 3.79 11.79
N ILE A 449 13.99 4.95 11.64
CA ILE A 449 13.50 5.43 10.34
C ILE A 449 14.69 6.05 9.60
N HIS A 450 14.81 5.77 8.31
CA HIS A 450 15.88 6.36 7.50
C HIS A 450 15.77 7.91 7.53
N PRO A 451 16.87 8.66 7.79
CA PRO A 451 16.79 10.11 7.97
C PRO A 451 16.30 10.86 6.72
N ARG A 452 16.51 10.32 5.52
CA ARG A 452 15.97 10.91 4.28
C ARG A 452 14.55 10.45 3.92
N TYR A 453 13.87 9.69 4.77
CA TYR A 453 12.49 9.29 4.52
C TYR A 453 11.59 10.53 4.48
N ASN A 454 10.93 10.74 3.34
CA ASN A 454 10.00 11.86 3.16
C ASN A 454 8.63 11.38 2.67
N TRP A 455 7.69 11.29 3.61
CA TRP A 455 6.30 10.90 3.33
C TRP A 455 5.47 11.99 2.63
N ARG A 456 5.94 13.25 2.60
CA ARG A 456 5.19 14.39 2.04
C ARG A 456 5.31 14.52 0.53
N ASP A 457 6.26 13.84 -0.08
CA ASP A 457 6.55 13.94 -1.52
C ASP A 457 6.21 12.61 -2.23
N ILE A 458 7.20 11.73 -2.42
CA ILE A 458 7.06 10.51 -3.24
C ILE A 458 7.40 9.21 -2.49
N LEU A 459 7.48 9.24 -1.15
CA LEU A 459 7.94 8.10 -0.32
C LEU A 459 9.36 7.62 -0.71
N ASP A 460 10.26 8.56 -1.04
CA ASP A 460 11.66 8.19 -1.25
C ASP A 460 12.35 7.84 0.08
N ARG A 461 13.34 6.94 -0.01
CA ARG A 461 14.00 6.30 1.12
C ARG A 461 13.00 5.75 2.14
N ASP A 462 11.95 5.08 1.65
CA ASP A 462 10.96 4.38 2.45
C ASP A 462 11.55 3.12 3.10
N ILE A 463 12.38 3.34 4.11
CA ILE A 463 13.27 2.35 4.70
C ILE A 463 13.30 2.56 6.22
N ALA A 464 13.16 1.46 6.96
CA ALA A 464 13.34 1.45 8.39
C ALA A 464 14.05 0.18 8.85
N LEU A 465 14.87 0.34 9.88
CA LEU A 465 15.63 -0.72 10.51
C LEU A 465 15.13 -0.95 11.93
N LEU A 466 14.84 -2.20 12.27
CA LEU A 466 14.28 -2.61 13.55
C LEU A 466 15.31 -3.44 14.31
N LYS A 467 15.58 -3.06 15.56
CA LYS A 467 16.45 -3.82 16.47
C LYS A 467 15.60 -4.74 17.34
N LEU A 468 15.90 -6.04 17.31
CA LEU A 468 15.28 -7.03 18.19
C LEU A 468 15.82 -6.92 19.62
N LYS A 469 14.92 -7.02 20.60
CA LYS A 469 15.25 -6.99 22.04
C LYS A 469 16.04 -8.21 22.51
N LYS A 470 15.86 -9.35 21.84
CA LYS A 470 16.66 -10.56 22.05
C LYS A 470 17.07 -11.12 20.68
N PRO A 471 18.34 -11.54 20.52
CA PRO A 471 18.76 -12.24 19.32
C PRO A 471 17.93 -13.51 19.09
N ILE A 472 17.69 -13.81 17.82
CA ILE A 472 16.95 -14.99 17.38
C ILE A 472 17.91 -16.11 16.98
N SER A 473 17.58 -17.34 17.35
CA SER A 473 18.36 -18.52 16.92
C SER A 473 17.95 -18.95 15.52
N PHE A 474 18.93 -19.15 14.65
CA PHE A 474 18.70 -19.67 13.30
C PHE A 474 18.24 -21.13 13.33
N SER A 475 17.46 -21.51 12.32
CA SER A 475 16.87 -22.84 12.15
C SER A 475 16.52 -23.08 10.69
N ASP A 476 16.00 -24.26 10.36
CA ASP A 476 15.51 -24.58 9.01
C ASP A 476 14.47 -23.58 8.46
N TYR A 477 13.79 -22.85 9.35
CA TYR A 477 12.73 -21.90 9.01
C TYR A 477 13.08 -20.44 9.32
N ILE A 478 14.24 -20.18 9.93
CA ILE A 478 14.69 -18.83 10.32
C ILE A 478 16.14 -18.67 9.92
N HIS A 479 16.38 -17.89 8.86
CA HIS A 479 17.72 -17.68 8.30
C HIS A 479 17.77 -16.34 7.56
N PRO A 480 18.84 -15.52 7.68
CA PRO A 480 18.86 -14.17 7.14
C PRO A 480 19.11 -14.13 5.62
N VAL A 481 18.67 -13.05 4.98
CA VAL A 481 18.96 -12.73 3.56
C VAL A 481 20.22 -11.88 3.44
N CYS A 482 20.93 -11.95 2.31
CA CYS A 482 22.10 -11.08 2.05
C CYS A 482 21.70 -9.68 1.62
N LEU A 483 22.54 -8.69 1.95
CA LEU A 483 22.46 -7.33 1.42
C LEU A 483 23.55 -7.11 0.35
N PRO A 484 23.19 -6.67 -0.86
CA PRO A 484 24.15 -6.40 -1.93
C PRO A 484 24.88 -5.08 -1.68
N ASP A 485 26.10 -4.97 -2.17
CA ASP A 485 26.74 -3.68 -2.44
C ASP A 485 26.38 -3.18 -3.84
N ARG A 486 26.88 -2.00 -4.23
CA ARG A 486 26.62 -1.39 -5.55
C ARG A 486 27.06 -2.30 -6.70
N GLN A 487 28.24 -2.92 -6.62
CA GLN A 487 28.76 -3.79 -7.68
C GLN A 487 27.94 -5.07 -7.85
N THR A 488 27.64 -5.74 -6.73
CA THR A 488 26.79 -6.94 -6.71
C THR A 488 25.41 -6.62 -7.26
N ALA A 489 24.82 -5.50 -6.86
CA ALA A 489 23.52 -5.10 -7.34
C ALA A 489 23.52 -4.83 -8.86
N ALA A 490 24.52 -4.11 -9.38
CA ALA A 490 24.66 -3.87 -10.81
C ALA A 490 24.76 -5.19 -11.61
N ARG A 491 25.62 -6.12 -11.17
CA ARG A 491 25.77 -7.44 -11.80
C ARG A 491 24.47 -8.24 -11.81
N LEU A 492 23.72 -8.25 -10.70
CA LEU A 492 22.46 -8.99 -10.59
C LEU A 492 21.35 -8.41 -11.48
N LEU A 493 21.28 -7.09 -11.59
CA LEU A 493 20.31 -6.41 -12.46
C LEU A 493 20.61 -6.66 -13.94
N GLN A 494 21.89 -6.77 -14.31
CA GLN A 494 22.34 -7.06 -15.68
C GLN A 494 22.15 -8.52 -16.10
N ALA A 495 22.13 -9.46 -15.16
CA ALA A 495 22.02 -10.89 -15.47
C ALA A 495 20.67 -11.28 -16.13
N GLY A 496 19.69 -10.37 -16.18
CA GLY A 496 18.42 -10.57 -16.88
C GLY A 496 17.46 -11.54 -16.16
N TYR A 497 17.76 -11.90 -14.91
CA TYR A 497 16.90 -12.77 -14.11
C TYR A 497 15.72 -12.02 -13.50
N LYS A 498 14.62 -12.76 -13.28
CA LYS A 498 13.47 -12.23 -12.54
C LYS A 498 13.83 -12.05 -11.07
N GLY A 499 13.20 -11.08 -10.43
CA GLY A 499 13.17 -11.01 -8.98
C GLY A 499 12.02 -11.83 -8.40
N ARG A 500 12.05 -12.01 -7.09
CA ARG A 500 11.03 -12.75 -6.35
C ARG A 500 10.50 -11.92 -5.19
N VAL A 501 9.19 -11.90 -5.04
CA VAL A 501 8.49 -11.31 -3.90
C VAL A 501 7.77 -12.41 -3.14
N THR A 502 7.84 -12.33 -1.80
CA THR A 502 7.15 -13.25 -0.90
C THR A 502 6.39 -12.51 0.19
N GLY A 503 5.18 -12.96 0.49
CA GLY A 503 4.39 -12.37 1.56
C GLY A 503 2.97 -12.93 1.66
N TRP A 504 2.16 -12.27 2.48
CA TRP A 504 0.76 -12.63 2.71
C TRP A 504 -0.18 -11.49 2.31
N GLY A 505 0.27 -10.61 1.42
CA GLY A 505 -0.52 -9.56 0.82
C GLY A 505 -1.67 -10.10 -0.02
N ASN A 506 -2.58 -9.20 -0.36
CA ASN A 506 -3.76 -9.52 -1.13
C ASN A 506 -3.38 -10.11 -2.49
N LEU A 507 -4.03 -11.20 -2.91
CA LEU A 507 -3.73 -11.85 -4.19
C LEU A 507 -4.19 -11.03 -5.41
N LYS A 508 -5.09 -10.07 -5.22
CA LYS A 508 -5.66 -9.17 -6.23
C LYS A 508 -6.02 -7.83 -5.60
N ASP A 509 -6.13 -6.80 -6.41
CA ASP A 509 -6.74 -5.50 -6.06
C ASP A 509 -8.26 -5.67 -5.89
N THR A 510 -8.68 -6.42 -4.86
CA THR A 510 -10.09 -6.77 -4.63
C THR A 510 -10.74 -5.78 -3.68
N TRP A 511 -11.44 -4.81 -4.29
CA TRP A 511 -12.28 -3.80 -3.66
C TRP A 511 -13.73 -4.27 -3.37
N THR A 512 -14.07 -5.56 -3.52
CA THR A 512 -15.49 -6.02 -3.53
C THR A 512 -15.83 -7.29 -2.71
N ALA A 513 -14.97 -7.77 -1.81
CA ALA A 513 -15.31 -8.91 -0.95
C ALA A 513 -14.84 -8.74 0.50
N SER A 514 -15.51 -9.43 1.41
CA SER A 514 -15.22 -9.49 2.85
C SER A 514 -13.72 -9.65 3.14
N VAL A 515 -13.24 -8.92 4.15
CA VAL A 515 -11.84 -8.87 4.64
C VAL A 515 -11.24 -10.26 4.92
N SER A 516 -12.08 -11.29 5.13
CA SER A 516 -11.69 -12.67 5.39
C SER A 516 -11.34 -13.51 4.16
N ASP A 517 -11.79 -13.16 2.94
CA ASP A 517 -11.70 -14.04 1.76
C ASP A 517 -10.57 -13.68 0.78
N VAL A 518 -9.85 -12.57 1.00
CA VAL A 518 -8.87 -12.02 0.03
C VAL A 518 -7.41 -12.27 0.41
N GLN A 519 -7.11 -12.41 1.70
CA GLN A 519 -5.74 -12.59 2.16
C GLN A 519 -5.36 -14.08 2.20
N PRO A 520 -4.27 -14.49 1.53
CA PRO A 520 -3.83 -15.87 1.52
C PRO A 520 -3.51 -16.32 2.94
N THR A 521 -3.94 -17.54 3.28
CA THR A 521 -3.65 -18.14 4.60
C THR A 521 -2.23 -18.69 4.67
N VAL A 522 -1.64 -18.99 3.52
CA VAL A 522 -0.30 -19.54 3.31
C VAL A 522 0.58 -18.47 2.65
N LEU A 523 1.87 -18.46 2.97
CA LEU A 523 2.84 -17.56 2.35
C LEU A 523 2.80 -17.73 0.83
N GLN A 524 2.74 -16.64 0.09
CA GLN A 524 2.76 -16.65 -1.36
C GLN A 524 4.15 -16.35 -1.90
N VAL A 525 4.41 -16.83 -3.10
CA VAL A 525 5.60 -16.50 -3.88
C VAL A 525 5.20 -16.12 -5.31
N VAL A 526 5.79 -15.04 -5.80
CA VAL A 526 5.68 -14.59 -7.20
C VAL A 526 7.04 -14.17 -7.71
N ASN A 527 7.36 -14.59 -8.93
CA ASN A 527 8.55 -14.15 -9.64
C ASN A 527 8.12 -13.06 -10.62
N VAL A 528 8.77 -11.90 -10.59
CA VAL A 528 8.42 -10.72 -11.39
C VAL A 528 9.65 -10.20 -12.14
N PRO A 529 9.51 -9.82 -13.42
CA PRO A 529 10.62 -9.22 -14.16
C PRO A 529 10.87 -7.78 -13.70
N ILE A 530 12.13 -7.37 -13.74
CA ILE A 530 12.51 -5.97 -13.51
C ILE A 530 12.16 -5.17 -14.76
N VAL A 531 11.68 -3.95 -14.55
CA VAL A 531 11.23 -3.06 -15.62
C VAL A 531 12.28 -1.99 -15.84
N GLU A 532 12.64 -1.76 -17.10
CA GLU A 532 13.56 -0.71 -17.49
C GLU A 532 13.09 0.66 -17.00
N ARG A 533 14.02 1.47 -16.49
CA ARG A 533 13.76 2.78 -15.91
C ARG A 533 12.95 3.74 -16.82
N PRO A 534 13.21 3.85 -18.15
CA PRO A 534 12.39 4.69 -19.03
C PRO A 534 10.93 4.23 -19.13
N VAL A 535 10.69 2.92 -19.15
CA VAL A 535 9.35 2.33 -19.21
C VAL A 535 8.60 2.56 -17.90
N CYS A 536 9.28 2.34 -16.77
CA CYS A 536 8.79 2.62 -15.43
C CYS A 536 8.44 4.11 -15.25
N LYS A 537 9.29 5.03 -15.72
CA LYS A 537 9.00 6.48 -15.70
C LYS A 537 7.81 6.85 -16.59
N ALA A 538 7.64 6.18 -17.74
CA ALA A 538 6.52 6.43 -18.65
C ALA A 538 5.18 5.89 -18.14
N SER A 539 5.18 4.88 -17.25
CA SER A 539 3.95 4.27 -16.73
C SER A 539 3.23 5.13 -15.69
N THR A 540 3.88 6.18 -15.16
CA THR A 540 3.32 7.02 -14.09
C THR A 540 3.60 8.50 -14.29
N ARG A 541 2.76 9.35 -13.67
CA ARG A 541 3.02 10.80 -13.57
C ARG A 541 3.89 11.15 -12.37
N ILE A 542 4.09 10.19 -11.45
CA ILE A 542 4.85 10.37 -10.22
C ILE A 542 6.35 10.34 -10.55
N ARG A 543 7.12 11.25 -9.94
CA ARG A 543 8.57 11.31 -10.16
C ARG A 543 9.24 10.09 -9.55
N ILE A 544 9.94 9.31 -10.38
CA ILE A 544 10.70 8.13 -9.94
C ILE A 544 12.18 8.49 -9.79
N THR A 545 12.70 8.40 -8.58
CA THR A 545 14.12 8.67 -8.28
C THR A 545 15.00 7.47 -8.59
N ASP A 546 16.31 7.65 -8.59
CA ASP A 546 17.29 6.59 -8.85
C ASP A 546 17.46 5.61 -7.67
N ASN A 547 16.74 5.86 -6.57
CA ASN A 547 16.64 4.99 -5.41
C ASN A 547 15.41 4.06 -5.46
N MET A 548 14.62 4.15 -6.54
CA MET A 548 13.44 3.32 -6.78
C MET A 548 13.57 2.56 -8.11
N PHE A 549 12.98 1.36 -8.15
CA PHE A 549 12.82 0.60 -9.39
C PHE A 549 11.42 -0.01 -9.48
N CYS A 550 10.98 -0.31 -10.71
CA CYS A 550 9.74 -1.01 -10.97
C CYS A 550 10.02 -2.49 -11.25
N ALA A 551 9.11 -3.36 -10.82
CA ALA A 551 9.08 -4.74 -11.27
C ALA A 551 7.63 -5.19 -11.48
N GLY A 552 7.39 -5.99 -12.52
CA GLY A 552 6.06 -6.44 -12.91
C GLY A 552 5.98 -6.75 -14.40
N TYR A 553 4.97 -7.54 -14.77
CA TYR A 553 4.75 -7.96 -16.15
C TYR A 553 4.22 -6.82 -17.02
N LYS A 554 4.54 -6.82 -18.32
CA LYS A 554 3.98 -5.86 -19.27
C LYS A 554 2.48 -6.12 -19.47
N PRO A 555 1.65 -5.08 -19.68
CA PRO A 555 0.20 -5.23 -19.82
C PRO A 555 -0.21 -6.13 -20.99
N ASP A 556 0.56 -6.06 -22.09
CA ASP A 556 0.24 -6.72 -23.36
C ASP A 556 0.59 -8.21 -23.37
N GLU A 557 1.30 -8.71 -22.36
CA GLU A 557 1.72 -10.12 -22.29
C GLU A 557 0.58 -11.07 -21.86
N GLY A 558 -0.59 -10.54 -21.48
CA GLY A 558 -1.68 -11.33 -20.90
C GLY A 558 -1.31 -12.04 -19.59
N LYS A 559 -0.13 -11.71 -19.04
CA LYS A 559 0.41 -12.16 -17.76
C LYS A 559 0.16 -11.08 -16.72
N ARG A 560 -0.19 -11.51 -15.51
CA ARG A 560 -0.61 -10.64 -14.40
C ARG A 560 0.00 -11.14 -13.10
N GLY A 561 0.47 -10.22 -12.27
CA GLY A 561 1.14 -10.49 -11.00
C GLY A 561 1.96 -9.29 -10.54
N ASP A 562 1.66 -8.80 -9.35
CA ASP A 562 2.33 -7.66 -8.72
C ASP A 562 2.35 -7.85 -7.20
N ALA A 563 3.33 -7.23 -6.52
CA ALA A 563 3.31 -7.12 -5.07
C ALA A 563 2.10 -6.28 -4.65
N CYS A 564 1.41 -6.68 -3.59
CA CYS A 564 0.15 -6.04 -3.24
C CYS A 564 0.05 -5.64 -1.77
N GLU A 565 -1.03 -4.93 -1.45
CA GLU A 565 -1.40 -4.53 -0.09
C GLU A 565 -1.23 -5.69 0.90
N GLY A 566 -0.38 -5.49 1.91
CA GLY A 566 0.00 -6.52 2.90
C GLY A 566 1.35 -7.20 2.67
N ASP A 567 1.96 -7.01 1.49
CA ASP A 567 3.38 -7.33 1.24
C ASP A 567 4.31 -6.14 1.53
N SER A 568 3.75 -4.94 1.73
CA SER A 568 4.49 -3.71 2.06
C SER A 568 5.50 -3.93 3.18
N GLY A 569 6.71 -3.40 2.99
CA GLY A 569 7.87 -3.63 3.86
C GLY A 569 8.56 -4.98 3.67
N GLY A 570 7.97 -5.91 2.91
CA GLY A 570 8.54 -7.22 2.61
C GLY A 570 9.73 -7.15 1.63
N PRO A 571 10.45 -8.28 1.46
CA PRO A 571 11.64 -8.33 0.62
C PRO A 571 11.32 -8.57 -0.85
N PHE A 572 12.02 -7.86 -1.73
CA PHE A 572 12.24 -8.26 -3.12
C PHE A 572 13.65 -8.87 -3.21
N VAL A 573 13.74 -10.15 -3.59
CA VAL A 573 15.00 -10.92 -3.58
C VAL A 573 15.38 -11.45 -4.95
N MET A 574 16.68 -11.61 -5.19
CA MET A 574 17.24 -12.26 -6.38
C MET A 574 18.29 -13.28 -5.95
N LYS A 575 18.36 -14.40 -6.68
CA LYS A 575 19.40 -15.42 -6.47
C LYS A 575 20.61 -15.08 -7.35
N SER A 576 21.79 -15.07 -6.75
CA SER A 576 23.03 -14.88 -7.48
C SER A 576 23.44 -16.16 -8.21
N PRO A 577 23.65 -16.12 -9.54
CA PRO A 577 24.20 -17.26 -10.27
C PRO A 577 25.66 -17.54 -9.89
N PHE A 578 26.37 -16.54 -9.34
CA PHE A 578 27.81 -16.59 -9.10
C PHE A 578 28.17 -17.32 -7.81
N ASN A 579 27.43 -17.06 -6.73
CA ASN A 579 27.71 -17.64 -5.41
C ASN A 579 26.50 -18.39 -4.80
N LYS A 580 25.42 -18.54 -5.57
CA LYS A 580 24.18 -19.24 -5.19
C LYS A 580 23.42 -18.63 -3.98
N ARG A 581 23.80 -17.44 -3.51
CA ARG A 581 23.15 -16.76 -2.39
C ARG A 581 21.96 -15.92 -2.85
N TRP A 582 20.98 -15.77 -1.97
CA TRP A 582 19.85 -14.85 -2.13
C TRP A 582 20.18 -13.47 -1.58
N TYR A 583 20.04 -12.45 -2.41
CA TYR A 583 20.23 -11.05 -2.08
C TYR A 583 18.90 -10.31 -2.10
N GLN A 584 18.65 -9.51 -1.07
CA GLN A 584 17.55 -8.55 -1.10
C GLN A 584 17.96 -7.36 -1.95
N MET A 585 17.25 -7.12 -3.05
CA MET A 585 17.54 -6.03 -3.99
C MET A 585 16.63 -4.83 -3.76
N GLY A 586 15.47 -5.06 -3.13
CA GLY A 586 14.55 -3.99 -2.76
C GLY A 586 13.65 -4.31 -1.56
N ILE A 587 12.97 -3.27 -1.10
CA ILE A 587 11.88 -3.32 -0.13
C ILE A 587 10.59 -3.01 -0.88
N VAL A 588 9.57 -3.86 -0.73
CA VAL A 588 8.22 -3.60 -1.26
C VAL A 588 7.70 -2.32 -0.60
N SER A 589 7.47 -1.27 -1.37
CA SER A 589 7.05 0.03 -0.82
C SER A 589 5.55 0.24 -1.07
N TRP A 590 5.20 0.95 -2.14
CA TRP A 590 3.83 1.25 -2.56
C TRP A 590 3.64 0.90 -4.04
N GLY A 591 2.44 1.07 -4.57
CA GLY A 591 2.17 0.99 -5.99
C GLY A 591 0.89 1.73 -6.34
N GLU A 592 0.72 2.12 -7.60
CA GLU A 592 -0.51 2.77 -8.07
C GLU A 592 -1.72 1.81 -8.12
N GLY A 593 -1.63 0.64 -7.48
CA GLY A 593 -2.60 -0.45 -7.44
C GLY A 593 -2.01 -1.73 -8.04
N CYS A 594 -2.22 -2.85 -7.35
CA CYS A 594 -1.76 -4.16 -7.80
C CYS A 594 -2.58 -4.59 -9.02
N ASP A 595 -1.95 -5.23 -10.00
CA ASP A 595 -2.65 -5.83 -11.14
C ASP A 595 -3.47 -4.83 -11.99
N ARG A 596 -3.13 -3.54 -11.93
CA ARG A 596 -3.73 -2.51 -12.82
C ARG A 596 -3.03 -2.51 -14.18
N ASP A 597 -3.83 -2.40 -15.23
CA ASP A 597 -3.31 -2.34 -16.60
C ASP A 597 -2.40 -1.12 -16.77
N GLY A 598 -1.19 -1.36 -17.28
CA GLY A 598 -0.20 -0.29 -17.50
C GLY A 598 0.59 0.14 -16.26
N LYS A 599 0.48 -0.56 -15.12
CA LYS A 599 1.16 -0.19 -13.86
C LYS A 599 2.08 -1.32 -13.36
N TYR A 600 3.03 -0.94 -12.51
CA TYR A 600 4.04 -1.82 -11.93
C TYR A 600 4.12 -1.61 -10.40
N GLY A 601 4.63 -2.62 -9.69
CA GLY A 601 5.00 -2.48 -8.29
C GLY A 601 6.26 -1.65 -8.14
N PHE A 602 6.30 -0.81 -7.09
CA PHE A 602 7.46 0.03 -6.78
C PHE A 602 8.23 -0.53 -5.59
N TYR A 603 9.55 -0.53 -5.75
CA TYR A 603 10.48 -1.08 -4.79
C TYR A 603 11.57 -0.06 -4.49
N THR A 604 11.92 0.06 -3.21
CA THR A 604 13.03 0.91 -2.76
C THR A 604 14.33 0.10 -2.82
N HIS A 605 15.36 0.61 -3.50
CA HIS A 605 16.67 -0.02 -3.55
C HIS A 605 17.31 -0.13 -2.16
N VAL A 606 18.10 -1.20 -1.94
CA VAL A 606 18.82 -1.42 -0.67
C VAL A 606 20.34 -1.36 -0.79
N PHE A 607 20.90 -1.28 -2.01
CA PHE A 607 22.36 -1.30 -2.22
C PHE A 607 23.08 -0.10 -1.58
N ARG A 608 22.35 1.00 -1.32
CA ARG A 608 22.89 2.22 -0.68
C ARG A 608 22.93 2.14 0.85
N LEU A 609 22.36 1.10 1.46
CA LEU A 609 22.07 1.10 2.90
C LEU A 609 23.20 0.61 3.80
N LYS A 610 24.22 -0.07 3.27
CA LYS A 610 25.23 -0.71 4.12
C LYS A 610 25.91 0.26 5.08
N LYS A 611 26.34 1.44 4.60
CA LYS A 611 27.02 2.46 5.43
C LYS A 611 26.06 3.13 6.42
N TRP A 612 24.82 3.38 6.02
CA TRP A 612 23.77 3.82 6.95
C TRP A 612 23.55 2.81 8.09
N ILE A 613 23.39 1.52 7.75
CA ILE A 613 23.21 0.44 8.73
C ILE A 613 24.45 0.36 9.64
N GLN A 614 25.66 0.44 9.09
CA GLN A 614 26.91 0.45 9.87
C GLN A 614 26.92 1.58 10.92
N LYS A 615 26.61 2.81 10.51
CA LYS A 615 26.54 3.94 11.44
C LYS A 615 25.45 3.77 12.51
N VAL A 616 24.31 3.17 12.15
CA VAL A 616 23.26 2.84 13.12
C VAL A 616 23.72 1.77 14.10
N ILE A 617 24.33 0.67 13.65
CA ILE A 617 24.77 -0.40 14.56
C ILE A 617 25.93 0.04 15.44
N ASP A 618 26.82 0.91 14.97
CA ASP A 618 27.95 1.41 15.77
C ASP A 618 27.48 2.37 16.87
N ARG A 619 26.47 3.19 16.59
CA ARG A 619 25.86 4.09 17.57
C ARG A 619 25.22 3.35 18.74
N PHE A 620 24.71 2.13 18.51
CA PHE A 620 23.85 1.41 19.45
C PHE A 620 24.33 0.00 19.82
N GLY A 621 25.48 -0.41 19.30
CA GLY A 621 26.12 -1.71 19.55
C GLY A 621 27.19 -1.67 20.65
N SER A 622 27.49 -0.50 21.22
CA SER A 622 28.41 -0.30 22.34
C SER A 622 27.75 -0.43 23.70
#